data_AF-G4A686-F1
#
_entry.id   AF-G4A686-F1
#
_cell.length_a   1.000
_cell.length_b   1.000
_cell.length_c   1.000
_cell.angle_alpha   90.00
_cell.angle_beta   90.00
_cell.angle_gamma   90.00
#
_symmetry.space_group_name_H-M   'P 1'
#
loop_
_entity.id
_entity.type
_entity.pdbx_description
1 polymer ?
#
loop_
_entity_poly.entity_id
_entity_poly.type
_entity_poly.pdbx_seq_one_letter_code
_entity_poly.pdbx_strand_id
1 'polypeptide(L)'
;MKLGNIFKLFLINSIFFCAMPVLADNAWTIAVDPGHGGKDPGAIGRNLKIYEKNVTLSIARELKALLDKDPRFHAVLTRNGDYFISVPQRSEIARKHKANYLVSIHADSSETPNLRGASVWVLSNRRANDEMGQWLEDHEKRSELLGGAGSVLASHNEKYLDQTVLDLQFGHSQRVGYELGSIVLRHFSQIASLSRPTPRHASLGVLRSPDIPSILVETGFLSNQDEELKLSTPAYRKKIAKAIYNGLVEYRRQNYKAEPKIPTIKTPEKSTALDVTDSGIRHKVKSGEGLGKLAEKYHVNAADIVALNKLKRKRLWVGETIKIPDNGKNNATNTKENTETKPESAEIKDSGIRHKVKKGETLTKLAAKYKVSGNDILTLNKLKRKELQMGETIKIPAVAKAEGAMKTETKTEKEKAAEDTKTKDKNTSGKGKAEVKQAVPTFHAVKKNQTLYSIAREYNLSPNTLLKLNPQLKNGKVLSGQKIRLVEDKHGKK
;
A
#
# COMPACT_ATOMS: atom_id res chain seq x y z
N MET A 1 58.54 -61.85 -5.61
CA MET A 1 59.31 -61.41 -4.43
C MET A 1 58.69 -60.12 -3.91
N LYS A 2 58.24 -60.15 -2.64
CA LYS A 2 57.92 -59.04 -1.71
C LYS A 2 56.71 -58.12 -1.93
N LEU A 3 55.73 -58.37 -1.04
CA LEU A 3 54.85 -57.46 -0.30
C LEU A 3 55.39 -56.03 -0.06
N GLY A 4 54.50 -55.04 -0.08
CA GLY A 4 54.69 -53.79 0.66
C GLY A 4 53.72 -52.65 0.29
N ASN A 5 52.75 -52.40 1.16
CA ASN A 5 52.05 -51.12 1.42
C ASN A 5 50.71 -50.78 0.70
N ILE A 6 49.62 -51.36 1.21
CA ILE A 6 48.70 -50.75 2.20
C ILE A 6 48.24 -49.29 1.94
N PHE A 7 46.91 -49.16 1.78
CA PHE A 7 46.04 -48.00 1.97
C PHE A 7 46.09 -46.84 0.95
N LYS A 8 45.11 -46.83 0.04
CA LYS A 8 44.30 -45.63 -0.19
C LYS A 8 42.84 -46.01 -0.50
N LEU A 9 41.99 -45.50 0.38
CA LEU A 9 40.58 -45.77 0.57
C LEU A 9 39.73 -45.26 -0.61
N PHE A 10 38.77 -46.09 -1.01
CA PHE A 10 37.61 -45.73 -1.84
C PHE A 10 36.87 -44.52 -1.25
N LEU A 11 36.56 -43.51 -2.05
CA LEU A 11 35.24 -42.88 -2.01
C LEU A 11 34.90 -42.29 -3.39
N ILE A 12 34.11 -43.05 -4.14
CA ILE A 12 33.40 -42.59 -5.33
C ILE A 12 32.41 -41.52 -4.85
N ASN A 13 32.71 -40.25 -5.13
CA ASN A 13 31.75 -39.16 -4.97
C ASN A 13 30.72 -39.24 -6.10
N SER A 14 29.69 -40.06 -5.91
CA SER A 14 28.43 -39.94 -6.65
C SER A 14 27.78 -38.62 -6.28
N ILE A 15 28.13 -37.56 -7.00
CA ILE A 15 27.36 -36.32 -7.03
C ILE A 15 26.10 -36.64 -7.83
N PHE A 16 25.09 -37.16 -7.14
CA PHE A 16 23.71 -37.07 -7.59
C PHE A 16 23.38 -35.58 -7.64
N PHE A 17 23.52 -34.99 -8.83
CA PHE A 17 23.04 -33.65 -9.13
C PHE A 17 21.51 -33.73 -9.16
N CYS A 18 20.89 -33.76 -7.98
CA CYS A 18 19.46 -33.58 -7.85
C CYS A 18 19.19 -32.15 -8.30
N ALA A 19 18.72 -32.01 -9.54
CA ALA A 19 18.24 -30.76 -10.09
C ALA A 19 17.04 -30.32 -9.22
N MET A 20 17.33 -29.56 -8.17
CA MET A 20 16.33 -28.81 -7.42
C MET A 20 15.60 -27.93 -8.44
N PRO A 21 14.28 -28.05 -8.61
CA PRO A 21 13.56 -27.17 -9.49
C PRO A 21 13.65 -25.77 -8.86
N VAL A 22 14.39 -24.88 -9.50
CA VAL A 22 14.41 -23.43 -9.22
C VAL A 22 13.05 -22.88 -9.65
N LEU A 23 12.00 -23.16 -8.87
CA LEU A 23 10.62 -22.72 -9.13
C LEU A 23 9.91 -22.15 -7.90
N ALA A 24 10.64 -21.79 -6.84
CA ALA A 24 10.03 -21.41 -5.56
C ALA A 24 10.07 -19.91 -5.20
N ASP A 25 10.55 -19.00 -6.06
CA ASP A 25 10.64 -17.56 -5.70
C ASP A 25 9.34 -16.77 -5.96
N ASN A 26 8.22 -17.42 -6.29
CA ASN A 26 6.98 -16.74 -6.70
C ASN A 26 5.69 -17.26 -6.05
N ALA A 27 5.77 -18.18 -5.10
CA ALA A 27 4.60 -18.71 -4.40
C ALA A 27 4.13 -17.75 -3.30
N TRP A 28 2.81 -17.53 -3.19
CA TRP A 28 2.23 -16.79 -2.08
C TRP A 28 1.99 -17.72 -0.89
N THR A 29 2.56 -17.38 0.25
CA THR A 29 2.28 -18.07 1.51
C THR A 29 0.98 -17.55 2.11
N ILE A 30 0.01 -18.44 2.32
CA ILE A 30 -1.29 -18.14 2.93
C ILE A 30 -1.34 -18.82 4.30
N ALA A 31 -1.43 -18.02 5.36
CA ALA A 31 -1.77 -18.54 6.68
C ALA A 31 -3.27 -18.79 6.73
N VAL A 32 -3.66 -20.05 6.91
CA VAL A 32 -5.06 -20.48 7.05
C VAL A 32 -5.32 -20.74 8.52
N ASP A 33 -6.20 -19.94 9.11
CA ASP A 33 -6.49 -19.97 10.54
C ASP A 33 -7.88 -20.57 10.80
N PRO A 34 -7.98 -21.88 11.13
CA PRO A 34 -9.25 -22.42 11.61
C PRO A 34 -9.54 -21.89 13.03
N GLY A 35 -10.61 -21.10 13.15
CA GLY A 35 -11.05 -20.49 14.40
C GLY A 35 -11.24 -21.50 15.54
N HIS A 36 -11.14 -21.03 16.77
CA HIS A 36 -11.34 -21.82 18.01
C HIS A 36 -10.35 -23.00 18.15
N GLY A 37 -10.71 -24.04 18.90
CA GLY A 37 -9.91 -25.26 19.10
C GLY A 37 -9.68 -25.62 20.57
N GLY A 38 -9.51 -26.92 20.83
CA GLY A 38 -9.30 -27.47 22.17
C GLY A 38 -10.47 -27.13 23.09
N LYS A 39 -10.17 -26.41 24.19
CA LYS A 39 -11.13 -25.96 25.20
C LYS A 39 -12.13 -24.92 24.70
N ASP A 40 -11.85 -24.27 23.57
CA ASP A 40 -12.75 -23.32 22.94
C ASP A 40 -13.53 -24.03 21.82
N PRO A 41 -14.81 -24.39 22.02
CA PRO A 41 -15.62 -25.06 21.01
C PRO A 41 -16.03 -24.13 19.86
N GLY A 42 -15.96 -22.81 20.06
CA GLY A 42 -16.72 -21.84 19.28
C GLY A 42 -18.22 -22.04 19.41
N ALA A 43 -18.97 -21.61 18.40
CA ALA A 43 -20.39 -21.86 18.31
C ALA A 43 -20.71 -23.37 18.33
N ILE A 44 -21.81 -23.71 19.01
CA ILE A 44 -22.37 -25.05 19.03
C ILE A 44 -23.70 -24.99 18.29
N GLY A 45 -23.82 -25.80 17.25
CA GLY A 45 -25.05 -25.91 16.48
C GLY A 45 -26.24 -26.27 17.36
N ARG A 46 -27.41 -25.68 17.09
CA ARG A 46 -28.57 -25.82 17.99
C ARG A 46 -29.19 -27.21 17.89
N ASN A 47 -29.19 -27.82 16.70
CA ASN A 47 -29.94 -29.05 16.42
C ASN A 47 -29.02 -30.28 16.43
N LEU A 48 -27.99 -30.29 15.59
CA LEU A 48 -27.06 -31.40 15.42
C LEU A 48 -25.92 -31.39 16.44
N LYS A 49 -25.79 -30.32 17.22
CA LYS A 49 -24.72 -30.12 18.21
C LYS A 49 -23.31 -30.21 17.63
N ILE A 50 -23.15 -29.84 16.36
CA ILE A 50 -21.82 -29.77 15.74
C ILE A 50 -21.05 -28.56 16.27
N TYR A 51 -19.75 -28.74 16.48
CA TYR A 51 -18.86 -27.71 17.01
C TYR A 51 -18.21 -26.90 15.88
N GLU A 52 -18.22 -25.58 16.01
CA GLU A 52 -17.53 -24.66 15.09
C GLU A 52 -16.07 -25.05 14.88
N LYS A 53 -15.33 -25.32 15.97
CA LYS A 53 -13.91 -25.71 15.90
C LYS A 53 -13.63 -26.91 14.96
N ASN A 54 -14.59 -27.81 14.80
CA ASN A 54 -14.47 -28.98 13.92
C ASN A 54 -14.79 -28.62 12.48
N VAL A 55 -15.83 -27.80 12.27
CA VAL A 55 -16.22 -27.27 10.96
C VAL A 55 -15.08 -26.44 10.37
N THR A 56 -14.53 -25.49 11.15
CA THR A 56 -13.45 -24.59 10.70
C THR A 56 -12.17 -25.36 10.38
N LEU A 57 -11.77 -26.33 11.22
CA LEU A 57 -10.60 -27.17 10.96
C LEU A 57 -10.78 -28.01 9.69
N SER A 58 -11.99 -28.56 9.46
CA SER A 58 -12.27 -29.32 8.25
C SER A 58 -12.17 -28.46 7.00
N ILE A 59 -12.75 -27.25 6.99
CA ILE A 59 -12.68 -26.33 5.85
C ILE A 59 -11.22 -25.89 5.62
N ALA A 60 -10.50 -25.58 6.69
CA ALA A 60 -9.10 -25.14 6.60
C ALA A 60 -8.18 -26.21 6.00
N ARG A 61 -8.38 -27.49 6.35
CA ARG A 61 -7.64 -28.61 5.73
C ARG A 61 -7.94 -28.76 4.24
N GLU A 62 -9.21 -28.62 3.84
CA GLU A 62 -9.59 -28.65 2.42
C GLU A 62 -8.98 -27.46 1.66
N LEU A 63 -9.00 -26.26 2.25
CA LEU A 63 -8.38 -25.07 1.66
C LEU A 63 -6.86 -25.25 1.52
N LYS A 64 -6.19 -25.76 2.57
CA LYS A 64 -4.76 -26.10 2.51
C LYS A 64 -4.46 -27.08 1.38
N ALA A 65 -5.24 -28.16 1.26
CA ALA A 65 -5.06 -29.15 0.20
C ALA A 65 -5.22 -28.56 -1.20
N LEU A 66 -6.13 -27.59 -1.39
CA LEU A 66 -6.28 -26.86 -2.66
C LEU A 66 -5.10 -25.94 -2.96
N LEU A 67 -4.64 -25.20 -1.94
CA LEU A 67 -3.52 -24.27 -2.08
C LEU A 67 -2.20 -25.00 -2.32
N ASP A 68 -1.90 -26.07 -1.58
CA ASP A 68 -0.65 -26.83 -1.73
C ASP A 68 -0.56 -27.59 -3.07
N LYS A 69 -1.71 -27.86 -3.72
CA LYS A 69 -1.74 -28.42 -5.08
C LYS A 69 -1.45 -27.40 -6.16
N ASP A 70 -1.54 -26.11 -5.85
CA ASP A 70 -1.27 -25.02 -6.79
C ASP A 70 0.16 -24.50 -6.58
N PRO A 71 1.08 -24.64 -7.55
CA PRO A 71 2.49 -24.24 -7.38
C PRO A 71 2.67 -22.74 -7.12
N ARG A 72 1.62 -21.93 -7.27
CA ARG A 72 1.64 -20.49 -7.00
C ARG A 72 1.34 -20.16 -5.54
N PHE A 73 1.03 -21.14 -4.71
CA PHE A 73 0.67 -20.96 -3.31
C PHE A 73 1.41 -21.94 -2.41
N HIS A 74 1.55 -21.54 -1.15
CA HIS A 74 1.94 -22.41 -0.05
C HIS A 74 0.99 -22.14 1.12
N ALA A 75 0.37 -23.16 1.70
CA ALA A 75 -0.54 -22.95 2.82
C ALA A 75 0.07 -23.40 4.15
N VAL A 76 -0.10 -22.59 5.18
CA VAL A 76 0.30 -22.92 6.56
C VAL A 76 -0.93 -22.83 7.45
N LEU A 77 -1.21 -23.89 8.21
CA LEU A 77 -2.29 -23.88 9.19
C LEU A 77 -1.79 -23.29 10.52
N THR A 78 -2.58 -22.44 11.16
CA THR A 78 -2.28 -22.02 12.54
C THR A 78 -2.40 -23.21 13.49
N ARG A 79 -3.43 -24.05 13.31
CA ARG A 79 -3.53 -25.38 13.94
C ARG A 79 -3.89 -26.47 12.94
N ASN A 80 -3.29 -27.64 13.10
CA ASN A 80 -3.64 -28.86 12.35
C ASN A 80 -4.27 -29.94 13.24
N GLY A 81 -4.73 -29.59 14.43
CA GLY A 81 -5.39 -30.49 15.37
C GLY A 81 -6.41 -29.77 16.22
N ASP A 82 -7.04 -30.51 17.12
CA ASP A 82 -7.99 -29.96 18.08
C ASP A 82 -7.29 -29.50 19.37
N TYR A 83 -6.59 -28.37 19.27
CA TYR A 83 -5.97 -27.70 20.40
C TYR A 83 -6.20 -26.20 20.32
N PHE A 84 -6.18 -25.56 21.49
CA PHE A 84 -6.41 -24.13 21.62
C PHE A 84 -5.17 -23.34 21.19
N ILE A 85 -5.39 -22.26 20.42
CA ILE A 85 -4.38 -21.25 20.10
C ILE A 85 -4.95 -19.89 20.48
N SER A 86 -4.19 -19.12 21.26
CA SER A 86 -4.59 -17.76 21.64
C SER A 86 -4.61 -16.84 20.42
N VAL A 87 -5.41 -15.78 20.49
CA VAL A 87 -5.59 -14.87 19.35
C VAL A 87 -4.27 -14.23 18.87
N PRO A 88 -3.35 -13.76 19.76
CA PRO A 88 -2.04 -13.26 19.33
C PRO A 88 -1.17 -14.32 18.63
N GLN A 89 -1.16 -15.55 19.16
CA GLN A 89 -0.35 -16.64 18.61
C GLN A 89 -0.72 -16.99 17.17
N ARG A 90 -1.99 -16.81 16.77
CA ARG A 90 -2.43 -17.04 15.37
C ARG A 90 -1.69 -16.13 14.40
N SER A 91 -1.56 -14.86 14.75
CA SER A 91 -0.81 -13.87 13.96
C SER A 91 0.70 -14.13 14.01
N GLU A 92 1.23 -14.57 15.15
CA GLU A 92 2.65 -14.94 15.30
C GLU A 92 3.03 -16.12 14.40
N ILE A 93 2.18 -17.14 14.30
CA ILE A 93 2.41 -18.27 13.39
C ILE A 93 2.45 -17.77 11.94
N ALA A 94 1.51 -16.91 11.55
CA ALA A 94 1.53 -16.33 10.21
C ALA A 94 2.82 -15.54 9.91
N ARG A 95 3.28 -14.73 10.89
CA ARG A 95 4.54 -13.97 10.81
C ARG A 95 5.76 -14.88 10.69
N LYS A 96 5.84 -15.92 11.54
CA LYS A 96 6.93 -16.90 11.54
C LYS A 96 7.09 -17.58 10.18
N HIS A 97 5.97 -17.84 9.50
CA HIS A 97 5.95 -18.45 8.17
C HIS A 97 6.00 -17.43 7.02
N LYS A 98 6.21 -16.14 7.32
CA LYS A 98 6.27 -15.05 6.32
C LYS A 98 5.04 -15.04 5.41
N ALA A 99 3.86 -15.27 5.99
CA ALA A 99 2.61 -15.29 5.24
C ALA A 99 2.36 -13.94 4.55
N ASN A 100 2.00 -13.99 3.28
CA ASN A 100 1.56 -12.81 2.53
C ASN A 100 0.16 -12.37 2.98
N TYR A 101 -0.69 -13.33 3.34
CA TYR A 101 -2.07 -13.10 3.77
C TYR A 101 -2.45 -14.07 4.87
N LEU A 102 -3.33 -13.64 5.76
CA LEU A 102 -4.00 -14.50 6.73
C LEU A 102 -5.49 -14.59 6.43
N VAL A 103 -6.00 -15.82 6.35
CA VAL A 103 -7.42 -16.13 6.15
C VAL A 103 -7.91 -16.91 7.37
N SER A 104 -8.63 -16.23 8.24
CA SER A 104 -9.31 -16.85 9.37
C SER A 104 -10.68 -17.37 8.96
N ILE A 105 -11.01 -18.60 9.36
CA ILE A 105 -12.24 -19.30 8.96
C ILE A 105 -13.05 -19.56 10.21
N HIS A 106 -14.30 -19.09 10.19
CA HIS A 106 -15.27 -19.18 11.26
C HIS A 106 -16.65 -19.65 10.76
N ALA A 107 -17.49 -20.07 11.69
CA ALA A 107 -18.90 -20.36 11.44
C ALA A 107 -19.72 -19.79 12.61
N ASP A 108 -20.08 -18.52 12.46
CA ASP A 108 -20.80 -17.66 13.40
C ASP A 108 -22.03 -18.30 14.07
N SER A 109 -22.53 -17.62 15.09
CA SER A 109 -23.81 -17.90 15.73
C SER A 109 -24.54 -16.61 16.04
N SER A 110 -25.85 -16.62 15.86
CA SER A 110 -26.72 -15.50 16.18
C SER A 110 -27.78 -15.89 17.20
N GLU A 111 -28.19 -14.92 18.01
CA GLU A 111 -29.40 -15.05 18.82
C GLU A 111 -30.64 -15.23 17.93
N THR A 112 -30.64 -14.60 16.74
CA THR A 112 -31.69 -14.74 15.74
C THR A 112 -31.45 -15.99 14.89
N PRO A 113 -32.21 -17.08 15.07
CA PRO A 113 -31.92 -18.36 14.42
C PRO A 113 -32.14 -18.34 12.90
N ASN A 114 -32.86 -17.34 12.38
CA ASN A 114 -33.10 -17.17 10.94
C ASN A 114 -31.97 -16.43 10.21
N LEU A 115 -31.00 -15.86 10.94
CA LEU A 115 -29.85 -15.19 10.33
C LEU A 115 -28.97 -16.25 9.63
N ARG A 116 -28.63 -16.00 8.37
CA ARG A 116 -27.90 -16.95 7.52
C ARG A 116 -27.03 -16.25 6.50
N GLY A 117 -26.15 -17.04 5.87
CA GLY A 117 -25.32 -16.60 4.77
C GLY A 117 -23.94 -16.15 5.20
N ALA A 118 -23.00 -16.23 4.26
CA ALA A 118 -21.60 -15.91 4.49
C ALA A 118 -21.37 -14.40 4.67
N SER A 119 -20.30 -14.06 5.39
CA SER A 119 -19.81 -12.68 5.48
C SER A 119 -18.29 -12.65 5.62
N VAL A 120 -17.67 -11.50 5.34
CA VAL A 120 -16.23 -11.31 5.52
C VAL A 120 -15.97 -10.09 6.37
N TRP A 121 -15.10 -10.24 7.35
CA TRP A 121 -14.65 -9.20 8.25
C TRP A 121 -13.19 -8.83 7.96
N VAL A 122 -12.92 -7.54 8.10
CA VAL A 122 -11.61 -6.93 7.84
C VAL A 122 -11.25 -5.97 8.96
N LEU A 123 -9.97 -5.64 9.06
CA LEU A 123 -9.42 -4.78 10.10
C LEU A 123 -10.13 -3.42 10.23
N SER A 124 -10.33 -2.96 11.47
CA SER A 124 -10.81 -1.63 11.84
C SER A 124 -9.74 -0.84 12.59
N ASN A 125 -9.55 0.43 12.23
CA ASN A 125 -8.46 1.26 12.78
C ASN A 125 -8.67 1.68 14.24
N ARG A 126 -9.91 1.72 14.75
CA ARG A 126 -10.17 2.33 16.07
C ARG A 126 -9.48 1.62 17.24
N ARG A 127 -9.73 0.32 17.40
CA ARG A 127 -9.15 -0.47 18.51
C ARG A 127 -7.70 -0.88 18.23
N ALA A 128 -7.35 -1.06 16.96
CA ALA A 128 -5.97 -1.33 16.56
C ALA A 128 -5.02 -0.21 17.00
N ASN A 129 -5.46 1.05 16.91
CA ASN A 129 -4.70 2.21 17.34
C ASN A 129 -4.48 2.29 18.86
N ASP A 130 -5.42 1.78 19.68
CA ASP A 130 -5.29 1.78 21.14
C ASP A 130 -4.23 0.77 21.61
N GLU A 131 -4.22 -0.44 21.03
CA GLU A 131 -3.25 -1.50 21.35
C GLU A 131 -1.86 -1.21 20.79
N MET A 132 -1.78 -0.52 19.64
CA MET A 132 -0.54 0.01 19.07
C MET A 132 0.25 0.87 20.07
N GLY A 133 -0.46 1.70 20.84
CA GLY A 133 0.16 2.54 21.85
C GLY A 133 0.95 1.73 22.88
N GLN A 134 0.43 0.56 23.27
CA GLN A 134 1.09 -0.38 24.18
C GLN A 134 2.22 -1.15 23.50
N TRP A 135 2.04 -1.59 22.25
CA TRP A 135 3.09 -2.33 21.52
C TRP A 135 4.31 -1.48 21.21
N LEU A 136 4.16 -0.17 21.01
CA LEU A 136 5.29 0.76 20.85
C LEU A 136 6.10 0.97 22.13
N GLU A 137 5.57 0.57 23.29
CA GLU A 137 6.28 0.62 24.58
C GLU A 137 7.14 -0.65 24.80
N ASP A 138 6.85 -1.72 24.06
CA ASP A 138 7.56 -2.99 24.08
C ASP A 138 8.60 -3.04 22.94
N HIS A 139 9.89 -3.09 23.29
CA HIS A 139 10.99 -3.02 22.33
C HIS A 139 11.04 -4.24 21.38
N GLU A 140 10.69 -5.43 21.88
CA GLU A 140 10.72 -6.66 21.08
C GLU A 140 9.57 -6.66 20.06
N LYS A 141 8.34 -6.36 20.53
CA LYS A 141 7.17 -6.27 19.65
C LYS A 141 7.31 -5.14 18.63
N ARG A 142 7.85 -4.00 19.02
CA ARG A 142 8.12 -2.86 18.11
C ARG A 142 9.04 -3.26 16.96
N SER A 143 10.15 -3.95 17.24
CA SER A 143 11.06 -4.41 16.19
C SER A 143 10.41 -5.43 15.26
N GLU A 144 9.58 -6.33 15.79
CA GLU A 144 8.90 -7.35 14.99
C GLU A 144 7.85 -6.75 14.05
N LEU A 145 7.01 -5.82 14.52
CA LEU A 145 5.94 -5.20 13.74
C LEU A 145 6.46 -4.32 12.59
N LEU A 146 7.64 -3.72 12.77
CA LEU A 146 8.29 -2.91 11.75
C LEU A 146 9.08 -3.77 10.73
N GLY A 147 9.10 -5.09 10.90
CA GLY A 147 9.74 -6.06 10.01
C GLY A 147 11.27 -5.89 9.94
N GLY A 148 11.89 -6.32 8.84
CA GLY A 148 13.34 -6.16 8.60
C GLY A 148 13.83 -4.70 8.52
N ALA A 149 12.91 -3.73 8.46
CA ALA A 149 13.22 -2.30 8.63
C ALA A 149 13.20 -1.86 10.10
N GLY A 150 12.58 -2.66 10.98
CA GLY A 150 12.47 -2.43 12.41
C GLY A 150 13.79 -2.39 13.15
N SER A 151 14.81 -3.14 12.73
CA SER A 151 16.13 -3.04 13.39
C SER A 151 16.83 -1.71 13.14
N VAL A 152 16.54 -1.05 12.00
CA VAL A 152 17.10 0.27 11.63
C VAL A 152 16.23 1.42 12.13
N LEU A 153 14.91 1.21 12.24
CA LEU A 153 13.96 2.22 12.73
C LEU A 153 13.87 2.22 14.26
N ALA A 154 13.88 1.05 14.91
CA ALA A 154 13.87 0.93 16.37
C ALA A 154 15.18 1.40 17.02
N SER A 155 16.30 1.38 16.30
CA SER A 155 17.60 1.86 16.80
C SER A 155 17.66 3.37 17.01
N HIS A 156 16.74 4.15 16.42
CA HIS A 156 16.72 5.62 16.54
C HIS A 156 15.78 6.15 17.64
N ASN A 157 15.09 5.27 18.37
CA ASN A 157 14.21 5.63 19.49
C ASN A 157 13.09 6.65 19.15
N GLU A 158 12.73 6.82 17.88
CA GLU A 158 11.73 7.80 17.44
C GLU A 158 10.30 7.22 17.45
N LYS A 159 9.62 7.27 18.61
CA LYS A 159 8.23 6.75 18.78
C LYS A 159 7.23 7.28 17.74
N TYR A 160 7.44 8.49 17.21
CA TYR A 160 6.57 9.10 16.19
C TYR A 160 6.78 8.54 14.78
N LEU A 161 8.02 8.19 14.42
CA LEU A 161 8.34 7.57 13.13
C LEU A 161 7.71 6.18 13.05
N ASP A 162 7.86 5.41 14.12
CA ASP A 162 7.37 4.03 14.16
C ASP A 162 5.85 3.98 14.19
N GLN A 163 5.21 4.88 14.93
CA GLN A 163 3.75 5.08 14.82
C GLN A 163 3.33 5.38 13.37
N THR A 164 4.07 6.22 12.65
CA THR A 164 3.72 6.59 11.27
C THR A 164 3.86 5.40 10.32
N VAL A 165 4.94 4.63 10.45
CA VAL A 165 5.15 3.42 9.63
C VAL A 165 4.05 2.39 9.91
N LEU A 166 3.70 2.21 11.18
CA LEU A 166 2.64 1.28 11.57
C LEU A 166 1.26 1.77 11.10
N ASP A 167 0.94 3.06 11.22
CA ASP A 167 -0.30 3.64 10.68
C ASP A 167 -0.41 3.42 9.16
N LEU A 168 0.71 3.55 8.43
CA LEU A 168 0.77 3.26 6.99
C LEU A 168 0.55 1.77 6.68
N GLN A 169 1.16 0.87 7.46
CA GLN A 169 0.97 -0.58 7.34
C GLN A 169 -0.48 -0.98 7.64
N PHE A 170 -1.08 -0.45 8.71
CA PHE A 170 -2.51 -0.63 9.01
C PHE A 170 -3.40 -0.17 7.87
N GLY A 171 -3.16 1.03 7.34
CA GLY A 171 -3.92 1.55 6.20
C GLY A 171 -3.76 0.70 4.93
N HIS A 172 -2.58 0.11 4.71
CA HIS A 172 -2.34 -0.83 3.62
C HIS A 172 -3.08 -2.16 3.86
N SER A 173 -2.87 -2.79 5.02
CA SER A 173 -3.50 -4.05 5.44
C SER A 173 -5.02 -3.99 5.38
N GLN A 174 -5.61 -2.89 5.86
CA GLN A 174 -7.07 -2.66 5.79
C GLN A 174 -7.58 -2.60 4.34
N ARG A 175 -6.89 -1.86 3.46
CA ARG A 175 -7.28 -1.73 2.04
C ARG A 175 -7.18 -3.07 1.32
N VAL A 176 -6.05 -3.74 1.49
CA VAL A 176 -5.77 -5.05 0.89
C VAL A 176 -6.75 -6.10 1.38
N GLY A 177 -7.00 -6.15 2.70
CA GLY A 177 -7.99 -7.04 3.29
C GLY A 177 -9.40 -6.78 2.76
N TYR A 178 -9.79 -5.51 2.58
CA TYR A 178 -11.10 -5.16 2.00
C TYR A 178 -11.22 -5.61 0.54
N GLU A 179 -10.19 -5.41 -0.29
CA GLU A 179 -10.20 -5.83 -1.69
C GLU A 179 -10.27 -7.36 -1.80
N LEU A 180 -9.40 -8.09 -1.10
CA LEU A 180 -9.40 -9.55 -1.04
C LEU A 180 -10.74 -10.08 -0.52
N GLY A 181 -11.26 -9.52 0.58
CA GLY A 181 -12.54 -9.91 1.16
C GLY A 181 -13.71 -9.70 0.21
N SER A 182 -13.69 -8.62 -0.58
CA SER A 182 -14.72 -8.34 -1.59
C SER A 182 -14.70 -9.38 -2.71
N ILE A 183 -13.52 -9.80 -3.15
CA ILE A 183 -13.37 -10.86 -4.16
C ILE A 183 -13.85 -12.20 -3.60
N VAL A 184 -13.43 -12.56 -2.39
CA VAL A 184 -13.89 -13.79 -1.71
C VAL A 184 -15.42 -13.81 -1.58
N LEU A 185 -16.06 -12.72 -1.16
CA LEU A 185 -17.53 -12.62 -1.07
C LEU A 185 -18.23 -12.87 -2.42
N ARG A 186 -17.68 -12.36 -3.53
CA ARG A 186 -18.23 -12.64 -4.86
C ARG A 186 -18.20 -14.13 -5.20
N HIS A 187 -17.12 -14.84 -4.87
CA HIS A 187 -17.08 -16.30 -5.06
C HIS A 187 -18.05 -17.03 -4.13
N PHE A 188 -18.23 -16.57 -2.89
CA PHE A 188 -19.24 -17.13 -1.99
C PHE A 188 -20.67 -16.95 -2.50
N SER A 189 -20.99 -15.81 -3.12
CA SER A 189 -22.34 -15.52 -3.64
C SER A 189 -22.83 -16.53 -4.68
N GLN A 190 -21.92 -17.30 -5.29
CA GLN A 190 -22.24 -18.35 -6.25
C GLN A 190 -22.67 -19.67 -5.59
N ILE A 191 -22.39 -19.86 -4.30
CA ILE A 191 -22.63 -21.13 -3.59
C ILE A 191 -23.48 -21.00 -2.33
N ALA A 192 -23.60 -19.79 -1.78
CA ALA A 192 -24.32 -19.49 -0.55
C ALA A 192 -24.91 -18.08 -0.60
N SER A 193 -25.99 -17.86 0.16
CA SER A 193 -26.48 -16.50 0.43
C SER A 193 -25.42 -15.69 1.18
N LEU A 194 -25.43 -14.38 1.03
CA LEU A 194 -24.57 -13.49 1.80
C LEU A 194 -25.39 -12.78 2.88
N SER A 195 -24.93 -12.85 4.13
CA SER A 195 -25.48 -12.02 5.23
C SER A 195 -25.13 -10.55 5.03
N ARG A 196 -23.97 -10.29 4.40
CA ARG A 196 -23.49 -8.95 4.04
C ARG A 196 -22.92 -8.97 2.62
N PRO A 197 -23.37 -8.07 1.72
CA PRO A 197 -22.86 -8.04 0.34
C PRO A 197 -21.45 -7.46 0.22
N THR A 198 -20.95 -6.79 1.26
CA THR A 198 -19.63 -6.17 1.29
C THR A 198 -18.88 -6.51 2.59
N PRO A 199 -17.53 -6.49 2.60
CA PRO A 199 -16.77 -6.72 3.82
C PRO A 199 -17.11 -5.71 4.92
N ARG A 200 -17.00 -6.15 6.17
CA ARG A 200 -17.29 -5.34 7.35
C ARG A 200 -16.04 -5.09 8.17
N HIS A 201 -15.80 -3.84 8.54
CA HIS A 201 -14.71 -3.51 9.45
C HIS A 201 -15.06 -3.94 10.87
N ALA A 202 -14.18 -4.72 11.50
CA ALA A 202 -14.30 -5.13 12.89
C ALA A 202 -12.95 -5.12 13.61
N SER A 203 -13.03 -4.95 14.93
CA SER A 203 -11.86 -4.93 15.82
C SER A 203 -11.57 -6.33 16.39
N LEU A 204 -11.50 -7.35 15.53
CA LEU A 204 -11.27 -8.74 15.91
C LEU A 204 -9.77 -9.00 16.05
N GLY A 205 -9.33 -9.62 17.15
CA GLY A 205 -7.90 -9.73 17.47
C GLY A 205 -7.04 -10.41 16.40
N VAL A 206 -7.58 -11.42 15.71
CA VAL A 206 -6.88 -12.12 14.63
C VAL A 206 -6.63 -11.23 13.40
N LEU A 207 -7.44 -10.18 13.22
CA LEU A 207 -7.30 -9.23 12.12
C LEU A 207 -6.32 -8.09 12.42
N ARG A 208 -5.79 -8.01 13.65
CA ARG A 208 -5.06 -6.82 14.14
C ARG A 208 -3.58 -6.78 13.75
N SER A 209 -3.08 -7.74 12.96
CA SER A 209 -1.71 -7.67 12.45
C SER A 209 -1.58 -6.49 11.47
N PRO A 210 -0.71 -5.49 11.74
CA PRO A 210 -0.48 -4.37 10.82
C PRO A 210 0.19 -4.81 9.53
N ASP A 211 1.08 -5.79 9.64
CA ASP A 211 2.05 -6.22 8.65
C ASP A 211 1.53 -7.35 7.76
N ILE A 212 0.52 -8.11 8.21
CA ILE A 212 -0.12 -9.18 7.45
C ILE A 212 -1.58 -8.81 7.14
N PRO A 213 -1.89 -8.51 5.87
CA PRO A 213 -3.27 -8.32 5.45
C PRO A 213 -4.12 -9.55 5.75
N SER A 214 -5.17 -9.33 6.53
CA SER A 214 -5.96 -10.40 7.15
C SER A 214 -7.45 -10.25 6.82
N ILE A 215 -8.12 -11.38 6.55
CA ILE A 215 -9.58 -11.47 6.46
C ILE A 215 -10.10 -12.56 7.40
N LEU A 216 -11.31 -12.37 7.91
CA LEU A 216 -12.04 -13.41 8.64
C LEU A 216 -13.31 -13.72 7.87
N VAL A 217 -13.45 -14.97 7.47
CA VAL A 217 -14.56 -15.48 6.67
C VAL A 217 -15.53 -16.21 7.59
N GLU A 218 -16.70 -15.62 7.77
CA GLU A 218 -17.84 -16.31 8.37
C GLU A 218 -18.54 -17.11 7.28
N THR A 219 -18.46 -18.43 7.40
CA THR A 219 -18.90 -19.36 6.35
C THR A 219 -20.41 -19.59 6.33
N GLY A 220 -21.09 -19.25 7.43
CA GLY A 220 -22.51 -19.41 7.68
C GLY A 220 -22.78 -19.32 9.18
N PHE A 221 -24.04 -19.53 9.59
CA PHE A 221 -24.45 -19.44 11.00
C PHE A 221 -24.83 -20.82 11.54
N LEU A 222 -24.11 -21.37 12.51
CA LEU A 222 -24.45 -22.66 13.16
C LEU A 222 -25.74 -22.59 13.99
N SER A 223 -26.18 -21.38 14.35
CA SER A 223 -27.49 -21.15 14.96
C SER A 223 -28.67 -21.36 14.01
N ASN A 224 -28.42 -21.36 12.70
CA ASN A 224 -29.44 -21.53 11.67
C ASN A 224 -29.51 -23.00 11.22
N GLN A 225 -30.69 -23.59 11.25
CA GLN A 225 -30.90 -25.02 10.98
C GLN A 225 -30.43 -25.44 9.57
N ASP A 226 -30.75 -24.66 8.54
CA ASP A 226 -30.37 -24.97 7.15
C ASP A 226 -28.85 -24.91 6.96
N GLU A 227 -28.22 -23.88 7.53
CA GLU A 227 -26.76 -23.69 7.44
C GLU A 227 -26.02 -24.74 8.29
N GLU A 228 -26.53 -25.10 9.47
CA GLU A 228 -25.99 -26.18 10.31
C GLU A 228 -26.02 -27.52 9.56
N LEU A 229 -27.14 -27.86 8.92
CA LEU A 229 -27.27 -29.06 8.08
C LEU A 229 -26.23 -29.05 6.95
N LYS A 230 -26.08 -27.95 6.22
CA LYS A 230 -25.07 -27.85 5.15
C LYS A 230 -23.65 -27.99 5.70
N LEU A 231 -23.29 -27.23 6.74
CA LEU A 231 -21.96 -27.21 7.37
C LEU A 231 -21.57 -28.53 8.02
N SER A 232 -22.56 -29.36 8.40
CA SER A 232 -22.32 -30.73 8.87
C SER A 232 -21.70 -31.63 7.77
N THR A 233 -21.96 -31.34 6.50
CA THR A 233 -21.55 -32.19 5.38
C THR A 233 -20.14 -31.86 4.86
N PRO A 234 -19.27 -32.87 4.64
CA PRO A 234 -17.97 -32.65 4.02
C PRO A 234 -18.05 -32.03 2.61
N ALA A 235 -19.09 -32.39 1.84
CA ALA A 235 -19.28 -31.88 0.48
C ALA A 235 -19.47 -30.35 0.44
N TYR A 236 -20.27 -29.79 1.36
CA TYR A 236 -20.44 -28.34 1.44
C TYR A 236 -19.19 -27.63 1.95
N ARG A 237 -18.50 -28.20 2.95
CA ARG A 237 -17.22 -27.67 3.44
C ARG A 237 -16.15 -27.60 2.35
N LYS A 238 -16.10 -28.58 1.44
CA LYS A 238 -15.27 -28.54 0.22
C LYS A 238 -15.66 -27.40 -0.72
N LYS A 239 -16.96 -27.14 -0.93
CA LYS A 239 -17.44 -26.01 -1.75
C LYS A 239 -17.00 -24.67 -1.15
N ILE A 240 -17.13 -24.50 0.16
CA ILE A 240 -16.67 -23.31 0.88
C ILE A 240 -15.15 -23.11 0.69
N ALA A 241 -14.36 -24.15 0.94
CA ALA A 241 -12.90 -24.08 0.74
C ALA A 241 -12.54 -23.72 -0.70
N LYS A 242 -13.27 -24.26 -1.69
CA LYS A 242 -13.10 -23.94 -3.10
C LYS A 242 -13.44 -22.48 -3.43
N ALA A 243 -14.48 -21.91 -2.83
CA ALA A 243 -14.84 -20.50 -3.01
C ALA A 243 -13.74 -19.57 -2.47
N ILE A 244 -13.21 -19.86 -1.27
CA ILE A 244 -12.07 -19.10 -0.70
C ILE A 244 -10.84 -19.23 -1.61
N TYR A 245 -10.49 -20.44 -2.03
CA TYR A 245 -9.37 -20.70 -2.95
C TYR A 245 -9.52 -19.92 -4.26
N ASN A 246 -10.70 -19.96 -4.90
CA ASN A 246 -10.93 -19.23 -6.15
C ASN A 246 -10.80 -17.71 -5.95
N GLY A 247 -11.25 -17.18 -4.81
CA GLY A 247 -11.06 -15.78 -4.44
C GLY A 247 -9.58 -15.40 -4.29
N LEU A 248 -8.77 -16.26 -3.64
CA LEU A 248 -7.32 -16.07 -3.52
C LEU A 248 -6.62 -16.14 -4.87
N VAL A 249 -6.99 -17.10 -5.74
CA VAL A 249 -6.45 -17.23 -7.11
C VAL A 249 -6.76 -15.99 -7.93
N GLU A 250 -8.00 -15.49 -7.88
CA GLU A 250 -8.38 -14.28 -8.60
C GLU A 250 -7.64 -13.06 -8.07
N TYR A 251 -7.61 -12.88 -6.74
CA TYR A 251 -6.90 -11.77 -6.12
C TYR A 251 -5.42 -11.78 -6.49
N ARG A 252 -4.78 -12.96 -6.45
CA ARG A 252 -3.41 -13.15 -6.91
C ARG A 252 -3.26 -12.78 -8.37
N ARG A 253 -4.14 -13.23 -9.27
CA ARG A 253 -4.05 -12.88 -10.69
C ARG A 253 -4.13 -11.37 -10.92
N GLN A 254 -4.93 -10.64 -10.14
CA GLN A 254 -5.09 -9.19 -10.26
C GLN A 254 -3.90 -8.39 -9.68
N ASN A 255 -3.29 -8.90 -8.61
CA ASN A 255 -2.29 -8.17 -7.81
C ASN A 255 -0.87 -8.70 -7.92
N TYR A 256 -0.69 -9.90 -8.47
CA TYR A 256 0.62 -10.41 -8.83
C TYR A 256 1.13 -9.65 -10.06
N LYS A 257 1.87 -8.58 -9.79
CA LYS A 257 2.89 -8.13 -10.72
C LYS A 257 3.98 -9.19 -10.62
N ALA A 258 4.23 -9.93 -11.70
CA ALA A 258 5.47 -10.68 -11.78
C ALA A 258 6.58 -9.74 -11.32
N GLU A 259 7.50 -10.21 -10.47
CA GLU A 259 8.75 -9.49 -10.34
C GLU A 259 9.19 -9.13 -11.77
N PRO A 260 9.67 -7.90 -12.05
CA PRO A 260 10.26 -7.64 -13.33
C PRO A 260 11.25 -8.78 -13.53
N LYS A 261 10.99 -9.65 -14.52
CA LYS A 261 11.95 -10.65 -14.90
C LYS A 261 13.17 -9.81 -15.25
N ILE A 262 14.14 -9.75 -14.35
CA ILE A 262 15.51 -9.55 -14.76
C ILE A 262 15.64 -10.65 -15.82
N PRO A 263 15.81 -10.32 -17.11
CA PRO A 263 16.10 -11.36 -18.08
C PRO A 263 17.17 -12.20 -17.42
N THR A 264 16.88 -13.48 -17.22
CA THR A 264 17.92 -14.44 -16.88
C THR A 264 18.86 -14.27 -18.06
N ILE A 265 19.92 -13.48 -17.83
CA ILE A 265 21.07 -13.48 -18.68
C ILE A 265 21.43 -14.95 -18.63
N LYS A 266 21.11 -15.68 -19.71
CA LYS A 266 21.81 -16.91 -20.04
C LYS A 266 23.25 -16.51 -19.83
N THR A 267 23.84 -17.05 -18.77
CA THR A 267 25.23 -16.77 -18.42
C THR A 267 25.97 -17.01 -19.72
N PRO A 268 26.52 -15.97 -20.40
CA PRO A 268 27.54 -16.25 -21.36
C PRO A 268 28.60 -16.93 -20.51
N GLU A 269 29.00 -18.09 -20.97
CA GLU A 269 30.12 -18.83 -20.42
C GLU A 269 31.18 -17.87 -19.92
N LYS A 270 31.48 -17.95 -18.61
CA LYS A 270 32.83 -17.75 -18.08
C LYS A 270 33.59 -16.58 -18.72
N SER A 271 33.16 -15.33 -18.56
CA SER A 271 34.06 -14.20 -18.76
C SER A 271 34.97 -14.10 -17.53
N THR A 272 36.19 -14.59 -17.70
CA THR A 272 37.32 -14.45 -16.79
C THR A 272 37.45 -13.01 -16.31
N ALA A 273 37.59 -12.85 -15.00
CA ALA A 273 37.97 -11.60 -14.35
C ALA A 273 39.42 -11.25 -14.72
N LEU A 274 39.63 -10.56 -15.85
CA LEU A 274 40.88 -9.91 -16.21
C LEU A 274 40.52 -8.63 -17.00
N ASP A 275 41.03 -7.49 -16.51
CA ASP A 275 41.14 -6.17 -17.16
C ASP A 275 39.88 -5.29 -17.32
N VAL A 276 39.26 -4.89 -16.19
CA VAL A 276 38.48 -3.63 -16.17
C VAL A 276 39.44 -2.47 -15.97
N THR A 277 39.82 -1.79 -17.06
CA THR A 277 40.71 -0.63 -17.05
C THR A 277 39.98 0.65 -16.60
N ASP A 278 40.64 1.50 -15.81
CA ASP A 278 40.09 2.79 -15.35
C ASP A 278 40.20 3.82 -16.47
N SER A 279 39.08 4.41 -16.90
CA SER A 279 39.09 5.48 -17.94
C SER A 279 39.66 6.81 -17.44
N GLY A 280 39.91 6.96 -16.13
CA GLY A 280 40.27 8.22 -15.50
C GLY A 280 39.09 9.15 -15.26
N ILE A 281 37.92 8.89 -15.86
CA ILE A 281 36.71 9.69 -15.67
C ILE A 281 36.16 9.46 -14.26
N ARG A 282 35.75 10.56 -13.60
CA ARG A 282 35.12 10.58 -12.28
C ARG A 282 33.79 11.29 -12.36
N HIS A 283 32.74 10.64 -11.90
CA HIS A 283 31.39 11.21 -11.91
C HIS A 283 30.87 11.41 -10.49
N LYS A 284 30.49 12.66 -10.16
CA LYS A 284 29.82 12.98 -8.90
C LYS A 284 28.31 12.78 -9.03
N VAL A 285 27.78 11.80 -8.30
CA VAL A 285 26.39 11.35 -8.36
C VAL A 285 25.44 12.47 -7.95
N LYS A 286 24.44 12.75 -8.79
CA LYS A 286 23.38 13.74 -8.55
C LYS A 286 22.10 13.07 -8.06
N SER A 287 21.19 13.87 -7.50
CA SER A 287 19.90 13.38 -7.03
C SER A 287 19.11 12.73 -8.17
N GLY A 288 18.72 11.47 -7.99
CA GLY A 288 17.96 10.68 -8.96
C GLY A 288 18.80 9.87 -9.97
N GLU A 289 20.13 9.89 -9.85
CA GLU A 289 21.05 9.03 -10.62
C GLU A 289 21.30 7.69 -9.90
N GLY A 290 21.55 6.64 -10.67
CA GLY A 290 21.85 5.29 -10.19
C GLY A 290 22.70 4.54 -11.21
N LEU A 291 23.22 3.37 -10.84
CA LEU A 291 24.19 2.62 -11.66
C LEU A 291 23.74 2.41 -13.12
N GLY A 292 22.46 2.09 -13.36
CA GLY A 292 21.94 1.89 -14.71
C GLY A 292 21.96 3.16 -15.57
N LYS A 293 21.55 4.31 -15.01
CA LYS A 293 21.61 5.61 -15.71
C LYS A 293 23.05 6.06 -15.96
N LEU A 294 23.96 5.69 -15.06
CA LEU A 294 25.37 6.02 -15.20
C LEU A 294 26.06 5.15 -16.27
N ALA A 295 25.75 3.86 -16.27
CA ALA A 295 26.18 2.92 -17.30
C ALA A 295 25.70 3.34 -18.69
N GLU A 296 24.43 3.72 -18.82
CA GLU A 296 23.85 4.24 -20.06
C GLU A 296 24.51 5.55 -20.50
N LYS A 297 24.72 6.49 -19.56
CA LYS A 297 25.34 7.79 -19.83
C LYS A 297 26.77 7.70 -20.36
N TYR A 298 27.56 6.75 -19.85
CA TYR A 298 28.95 6.57 -20.25
C TYR A 298 29.15 5.42 -21.24
N HIS A 299 28.07 4.78 -21.68
CA HIS A 299 28.10 3.61 -22.56
C HIS A 299 29.06 2.51 -22.06
N VAL A 300 28.95 2.19 -20.77
CA VAL A 300 29.73 1.14 -20.10
C VAL A 300 28.81 0.12 -19.45
N ASN A 301 29.34 -1.04 -19.06
CA ASN A 301 28.56 -2.00 -18.28
C ASN A 301 28.45 -1.53 -16.81
N ALA A 302 27.26 -1.63 -16.23
CA ALA A 302 27.06 -1.33 -14.81
C ALA A 302 27.87 -2.28 -13.90
N ALA A 303 28.09 -3.52 -14.34
CA ALA A 303 28.92 -4.49 -13.62
C ALA A 303 30.39 -4.02 -13.52
N ASP A 304 30.91 -3.41 -14.58
CA ASP A 304 32.29 -2.92 -14.64
C ASP A 304 32.46 -1.67 -13.77
N ILE A 305 31.45 -0.80 -13.70
CA ILE A 305 31.42 0.31 -12.71
C ILE A 305 31.49 -0.25 -11.29
N VAL A 306 30.69 -1.28 -10.98
CA VAL A 306 30.68 -1.91 -9.65
C VAL A 306 32.03 -2.54 -9.31
N ALA A 307 32.62 -3.27 -10.26
CA ALA A 307 33.91 -3.92 -10.11
C ALA A 307 35.04 -2.89 -9.90
N LEU A 308 35.13 -1.87 -10.75
CA LEU A 308 36.18 -0.84 -10.68
C LEU A 308 36.12 -0.02 -9.37
N ASN A 309 34.91 0.20 -8.84
CA ASN A 309 34.70 0.97 -7.61
C ASN A 309 34.59 0.09 -6.35
N LYS A 310 34.75 -1.23 -6.48
CA LYS A 310 34.64 -2.20 -5.37
C LYS A 310 33.34 -2.01 -4.56
N LEU A 311 32.24 -1.70 -5.24
CA LEU A 311 30.96 -1.38 -4.59
C LEU A 311 30.29 -2.66 -4.08
N LYS A 312 30.10 -2.77 -2.76
CA LYS A 312 29.33 -3.87 -2.14
C LYS A 312 27.80 -3.67 -2.21
N ARG A 313 27.36 -2.54 -2.78
CA ARG A 313 25.96 -2.11 -2.78
C ARG A 313 25.53 -1.59 -4.16
N LYS A 314 24.23 -1.70 -4.45
CA LYS A 314 23.64 -1.28 -5.74
C LYS A 314 23.19 0.19 -5.78
N ARG A 315 23.03 0.84 -4.62
CA ARG A 315 22.57 2.22 -4.51
C ARG A 315 23.75 3.19 -4.37
N LEU A 316 23.78 4.20 -5.23
CA LEU A 316 24.76 5.30 -5.18
C LEU A 316 24.26 6.42 -4.25
N TRP A 317 25.16 7.04 -3.50
CA TRP A 317 24.82 8.19 -2.67
C TRP A 317 25.01 9.48 -3.43
N VAL A 318 24.10 10.43 -3.22
CA VAL A 318 24.22 11.76 -3.83
C VAL A 318 25.48 12.45 -3.30
N GLY A 319 26.30 12.94 -4.21
CA GLY A 319 27.61 13.53 -3.91
C GLY A 319 28.78 12.53 -3.92
N GLU A 320 28.51 11.23 -4.00
CA GLU A 320 29.55 10.19 -4.12
C GLU A 320 30.26 10.30 -5.48
N THR A 321 31.57 10.09 -5.50
CA THR A 321 32.36 10.11 -6.74
C THR A 321 32.63 8.69 -7.22
N ILE A 322 32.18 8.39 -8.44
CA ILE A 322 32.26 7.06 -9.06
C ILE A 322 33.25 7.09 -10.22
N LYS A 323 34.21 6.15 -10.21
CA LYS A 323 35.12 5.88 -11.32
C LYS A 323 34.37 5.21 -12.47
N ILE A 324 34.63 5.63 -13.70
CA ILE A 324 34.00 5.03 -14.87
C ILE A 324 35.03 4.11 -15.56
N PRO A 325 34.69 2.86 -15.88
CA PRO A 325 35.58 1.95 -16.60
C PRO A 325 35.78 2.44 -18.05
N ASP A 326 36.95 2.12 -18.60
CA ASP A 326 37.22 2.36 -20.00
C ASP A 326 36.43 1.37 -20.87
N ASN A 327 35.92 1.86 -21.99
CA ASN A 327 35.17 1.08 -22.98
C ASN A 327 35.86 1.08 -24.36
N GLY A 328 37.12 1.51 -24.43
CA GLY A 328 37.88 1.62 -25.67
C GLY A 328 37.37 2.71 -26.62
N LYS A 329 36.35 3.48 -26.22
CA LYS A 329 35.82 4.65 -26.94
C LYS A 329 36.07 5.95 -26.19
N ASN A 330 36.70 5.89 -25.02
CA ASN A 330 36.98 7.02 -24.15
C ASN A 330 38.43 7.51 -24.33
N ASN A 331 38.85 7.73 -25.58
CA ASN A 331 40.10 8.44 -25.89
C ASN A 331 39.84 9.54 -26.91
N ALA A 332 39.19 10.60 -26.43
CA ALA A 332 39.23 11.98 -26.93
C ALA A 332 38.16 12.72 -26.09
N THR A 333 38.48 13.31 -24.95
CA THR A 333 39.06 14.66 -24.95
C THR A 333 39.37 15.02 -23.49
N ASN A 334 40.66 15.02 -23.14
CA ASN A 334 41.17 16.02 -22.22
C ASN A 334 41.65 17.18 -23.10
N THR A 335 40.85 18.23 -23.21
CA THR A 335 41.35 19.55 -23.57
C THR A 335 40.85 20.56 -22.57
N LYS A 336 41.81 21.37 -22.14
CA LYS A 336 41.77 22.40 -21.12
C LYS A 336 40.77 23.51 -21.44
N GLU A 337 40.52 24.30 -20.40
CA GLU A 337 39.76 25.54 -20.30
C GLU A 337 39.61 26.43 -21.54
N ASN A 338 38.44 27.07 -21.56
CA ASN A 338 38.07 28.34 -22.20
C ASN A 338 38.21 28.45 -23.72
N THR A 339 37.07 28.43 -24.39
CA THR A 339 36.56 29.62 -25.09
C THR A 339 35.08 29.47 -25.40
N GLU A 340 34.38 30.58 -25.29
CA GLU A 340 32.96 30.77 -25.52
C GLU A 340 32.51 30.14 -26.85
N THR A 341 31.41 29.38 -26.83
CA THR A 341 30.32 29.52 -27.82
C THR A 341 29.09 28.74 -27.38
N LYS A 342 28.04 29.51 -27.10
CA LYS A 342 26.66 29.15 -26.76
C LYS A 342 25.98 28.40 -27.92
N PRO A 343 25.34 27.22 -27.71
CA PRO A 343 24.26 26.78 -28.58
C PRO A 343 22.95 27.43 -28.11
N GLU A 344 22.30 28.04 -29.07
CA GLU A 344 21.18 28.96 -28.97
C GLU A 344 19.89 28.31 -28.44
N SER A 345 19.18 29.07 -27.61
CA SER A 345 17.89 28.74 -26.99
C SER A 345 16.77 28.70 -28.02
N ALA A 346 16.07 27.58 -28.16
CA ALA A 346 14.72 27.61 -28.73
C ALA A 346 13.82 28.41 -27.78
N GLU A 347 13.53 29.66 -28.14
CA GLU A 347 12.75 30.58 -27.32
C GLU A 347 11.29 30.10 -27.24
N ILE A 348 10.83 29.76 -26.03
CA ILE A 348 9.45 29.29 -25.81
C ILE A 348 8.50 30.47 -26.01
N LYS A 349 7.82 30.53 -27.16
CA LYS A 349 6.89 31.61 -27.52
C LYS A 349 5.59 31.48 -26.73
N ASP A 350 5.05 32.59 -26.23
CA ASP A 350 3.74 32.66 -25.54
C ASP A 350 2.61 32.52 -26.57
N SER A 351 1.66 31.60 -26.37
CA SER A 351 0.51 31.46 -27.26
C SER A 351 -0.55 32.57 -27.11
N GLY A 352 -0.43 33.40 -26.07
CA GLY A 352 -1.47 34.36 -25.65
C GLY A 352 -2.61 33.71 -24.86
N ILE A 353 -2.71 32.37 -24.83
CA ILE A 353 -3.73 31.66 -24.07
C ILE A 353 -3.40 31.72 -22.57
N ARG A 354 -4.43 31.99 -21.77
CA ARG A 354 -4.39 32.04 -20.31
C ARG A 354 -5.38 31.04 -19.75
N HIS A 355 -4.91 30.10 -18.96
CA HIS A 355 -5.74 29.08 -18.34
C HIS A 355 -5.85 29.31 -16.84
N LYS A 356 -7.09 29.48 -16.33
CA LYS A 356 -7.33 29.59 -14.88
C LYS A 356 -7.54 28.20 -14.26
N VAL A 357 -6.62 27.82 -13.38
CA VAL A 357 -6.54 26.49 -12.77
C VAL A 357 -7.77 26.21 -11.91
N LYS A 358 -8.43 25.08 -12.17
CA LYS A 358 -9.61 24.59 -11.43
C LYS A 358 -9.21 23.55 -10.38
N LYS A 359 -10.14 23.26 -9.47
CA LYS A 359 -9.96 22.29 -8.36
C LYS A 359 -9.59 20.91 -8.91
N GLY A 360 -8.37 20.45 -8.60
CA GLY A 360 -7.87 19.12 -8.97
C GLY A 360 -7.14 19.02 -10.31
N GLU A 361 -6.89 20.14 -11.00
CA GLU A 361 -6.03 20.16 -12.20
C GLU A 361 -4.54 20.12 -11.82
N THR A 362 -3.75 19.42 -12.64
CA THR A 362 -2.30 19.25 -12.45
C THR A 362 -1.55 19.66 -13.71
N LEU A 363 -0.28 20.04 -13.58
CA LEU A 363 0.56 20.43 -14.72
C LEU A 363 0.56 19.38 -15.85
N THR A 364 0.57 18.10 -15.50
CA THR A 364 0.47 16.98 -16.47
C THR A 364 -0.86 16.96 -17.21
N LYS A 365 -1.99 17.15 -16.50
CA LYS A 365 -3.32 17.21 -17.13
C LYS A 365 -3.48 18.45 -18.01
N LEU A 366 -2.89 19.57 -17.58
CA LEU A 366 -2.91 20.83 -18.31
C LEU A 366 -2.05 20.77 -19.58
N ALA A 367 -0.85 20.21 -19.48
CA ALA A 367 0.06 19.94 -20.60
C ALA A 367 -0.60 19.04 -21.65
N ALA A 368 -1.24 17.95 -21.23
CA ALA A 368 -1.98 17.05 -22.11
C ALA A 368 -3.19 17.75 -22.78
N LYS A 369 -3.93 18.58 -22.03
CA LYS A 369 -5.09 19.33 -22.55
C LYS A 369 -4.71 20.30 -23.67
N TYR A 370 -3.55 20.97 -23.54
CA TYR A 370 -3.07 21.93 -24.52
C TYR A 370 -2.04 21.37 -25.50
N LYS A 371 -1.73 20.06 -25.41
CA LYS A 371 -0.76 19.34 -26.24
C LYS A 371 0.63 19.99 -26.26
N VAL A 372 1.12 20.42 -25.10
CA VAL A 372 2.44 21.04 -24.90
C VAL A 372 3.24 20.28 -23.83
N SER A 373 4.54 20.54 -23.71
CA SER A 373 5.35 19.98 -22.63
C SER A 373 5.06 20.67 -21.29
N GLY A 374 4.97 19.87 -20.22
CA GLY A 374 4.86 20.41 -18.86
C GLY A 374 6.07 21.25 -18.45
N ASN A 375 7.27 20.93 -18.96
CA ASN A 375 8.47 21.73 -18.73
C ASN A 375 8.42 23.08 -19.46
N ASP A 376 7.76 23.15 -20.62
CA ASP A 376 7.64 24.41 -21.36
C ASP A 376 6.64 25.36 -20.67
N ILE A 377 5.55 24.81 -20.12
CA ILE A 377 4.62 25.57 -19.26
C ILE A 377 5.37 26.10 -18.02
N LEU A 378 6.20 25.28 -17.37
CA LEU A 378 6.98 25.75 -16.20
C LEU A 378 7.94 26.87 -16.57
N THR A 379 8.65 26.72 -17.68
CA THR A 379 9.67 27.66 -18.12
C THR A 379 9.04 29.00 -18.55
N LEU A 380 7.95 28.97 -19.34
CA LEU A 380 7.23 30.17 -19.79
C LEU A 380 6.61 30.95 -18.62
N ASN A 381 6.14 30.25 -17.58
CA ASN A 381 5.53 30.88 -16.40
C ASN A 381 6.53 31.12 -15.27
N LYS A 382 7.82 30.83 -15.48
CA LYS A 382 8.89 30.96 -14.48
C LYS A 382 8.55 30.25 -13.17
N LEU A 383 7.85 29.12 -13.25
CA LEU A 383 7.39 28.37 -12.08
C LEU A 383 8.51 27.45 -11.58
N LYS A 384 8.91 27.65 -10.33
CA LYS A 384 9.89 26.78 -9.63
C LYS A 384 9.27 25.51 -9.04
N ARG A 385 7.95 25.36 -9.12
CA ARG A 385 7.16 24.28 -8.52
C ARG A 385 6.28 23.60 -9.56
N LYS A 386 5.94 22.33 -9.35
CA LYS A 386 5.10 21.54 -10.29
C LYS A 386 3.62 21.56 -9.91
N GLU A 387 3.29 22.03 -8.72
CA GLU A 387 1.95 22.14 -8.17
C GLU A 387 1.28 23.46 -8.60
N LEU A 388 0.13 23.35 -9.29
CA LEU A 388 -0.68 24.49 -9.72
C LEU A 388 -1.66 24.90 -8.62
N GLN A 389 -1.77 26.19 -8.33
CA GLN A 389 -2.66 26.71 -7.30
C GLN A 389 -4.05 26.99 -7.87
N MET A 390 -5.12 26.71 -7.11
CA MET A 390 -6.49 26.97 -7.59
C MET A 390 -6.71 28.46 -7.84
N GLY A 391 -7.25 28.79 -9.01
CA GLY A 391 -7.48 30.17 -9.45
C GLY A 391 -6.26 30.85 -10.05
N GLU A 392 -5.08 30.21 -10.02
CA GLU A 392 -3.87 30.68 -10.68
C GLU A 392 -4.06 30.71 -12.19
N THR A 393 -3.57 31.76 -12.85
CA THR A 393 -3.66 31.91 -14.31
C THR A 393 -2.33 31.54 -14.94
N ILE A 394 -2.33 30.48 -15.73
CA ILE A 394 -1.15 29.90 -16.37
C ILE A 394 -1.12 30.30 -17.85
N LYS A 395 0.01 30.86 -18.29
CA LYS A 395 0.31 31.11 -19.71
C LYS A 395 0.61 29.79 -20.41
N ILE A 396 0.00 29.55 -21.56
CA ILE A 396 0.25 28.32 -22.31
C ILE A 396 1.27 28.60 -23.42
N PRO A 397 2.33 27.79 -23.59
CA PRO A 397 3.26 27.90 -24.71
C PRO A 397 2.56 27.76 -26.06
N ALA A 398 3.04 28.50 -27.06
CA ALA A 398 2.64 28.32 -28.44
C ALA A 398 3.14 26.95 -28.93
N VAL A 399 2.20 26.09 -29.28
CA VAL A 399 2.51 24.85 -29.99
C VAL A 399 2.99 25.25 -31.38
N ALA A 400 4.15 24.75 -31.83
CA ALA A 400 4.54 24.86 -33.23
C ALA A 400 3.47 24.12 -34.06
N LYS A 401 2.53 24.86 -34.64
CA LYS A 401 1.36 24.30 -35.32
C LYS A 401 1.71 24.06 -36.79
N ALA A 402 1.52 22.83 -37.25
CA ALA A 402 0.97 22.62 -38.59
C ALA A 402 -0.46 23.18 -38.62
N GLU A 403 -0.79 23.88 -39.70
CA GLU A 403 -1.89 24.84 -39.84
C GLU A 403 -3.31 24.25 -39.73
N GLY A 404 -4.28 25.12 -39.41
CA GLY A 404 -5.73 24.83 -39.42
C GLY A 404 -6.53 25.73 -38.47
N ALA A 405 -7.26 26.68 -39.06
CA ALA A 405 -7.96 27.87 -38.55
C ALA A 405 -9.35 27.60 -37.89
N MET A 406 -9.70 28.25 -36.75
CA MET A 406 -10.71 29.36 -36.52
C MET A 406 -12.20 28.89 -36.54
N LYS A 407 -13.20 29.37 -35.76
CA LYS A 407 -13.48 30.63 -35.04
C LYS A 407 -14.51 30.44 -33.92
N THR A 408 -14.53 31.45 -33.04
CA THR A 408 -15.50 31.89 -32.03
C THR A 408 -16.92 32.09 -32.55
N GLU A 409 -17.96 31.94 -31.70
CA GLU A 409 -19.13 32.83 -31.72
C GLU A 409 -19.95 32.82 -30.42
N THR A 410 -20.57 33.97 -30.17
CA THR A 410 -21.37 34.39 -29.02
C THR A 410 -22.78 34.65 -29.54
N LYS A 411 -23.86 34.15 -28.92
CA LYS A 411 -25.17 34.85 -28.81
C LYS A 411 -26.24 34.05 -28.07
N THR A 412 -27.30 34.79 -27.77
CA THR A 412 -28.26 34.75 -26.66
C THR A 412 -29.62 34.16 -27.04
N GLU A 413 -30.41 33.86 -25.99
CA GLU A 413 -31.89 33.98 -25.86
C GLU A 413 -32.87 32.82 -26.19
N LYS A 414 -33.67 32.54 -25.14
CA LYS A 414 -35.14 32.37 -25.06
C LYS A 414 -35.81 30.98 -25.07
N GLU A 415 -36.24 30.62 -23.84
CA GLU A 415 -37.62 30.32 -23.40
C GLU A 415 -38.40 29.17 -24.06
N LYS A 416 -38.81 28.17 -23.25
CA LYS A 416 -40.09 28.22 -22.53
C LYS A 416 -40.17 27.19 -21.38
N ALA A 417 -40.81 27.68 -20.32
CA ALA A 417 -41.28 27.03 -19.10
C ALA A 417 -42.42 26.01 -19.41
N ALA A 418 -43.06 25.31 -18.49
CA ALA A 418 -43.25 25.37 -17.04
C ALA A 418 -43.76 23.95 -16.65
N GLU A 419 -44.03 23.48 -15.44
CA GLU A 419 -44.55 23.99 -14.18
C GLU A 419 -44.55 22.72 -13.26
N ASP A 420 -44.56 22.72 -11.94
CA ASP A 420 -45.08 23.74 -11.05
C ASP A 420 -44.52 23.59 -9.62
N THR A 421 -44.51 24.78 -9.01
CA THR A 421 -44.43 25.28 -7.64
C THR A 421 -44.69 24.33 -6.46
N LYS A 422 -44.13 24.58 -5.27
CA LYS A 422 -44.34 25.77 -4.40
C LYS A 422 -43.07 26.17 -3.64
N THR A 423 -42.51 27.38 -3.82
CA THR A 423 -42.88 28.73 -3.29
C THR A 423 -42.76 28.84 -1.76
N LYS A 424 -42.21 29.89 -1.14
CA LYS A 424 -42.05 31.30 -1.55
C LYS A 424 -41.10 32.07 -0.60
N ASP A 425 -40.41 33.05 -1.19
CA ASP A 425 -40.02 34.41 -0.75
C ASP A 425 -39.14 34.67 0.51
N LYS A 426 -38.02 35.43 0.45
CA LYS A 426 -37.78 36.87 0.12
C LYS A 426 -38.43 37.80 1.17
N ASN A 427 -37.85 38.89 1.69
CA ASN A 427 -36.58 39.60 1.52
C ASN A 427 -36.44 40.59 2.71
N THR A 428 -35.22 41.08 2.96
CA THR A 428 -34.84 42.40 3.53
C THR A 428 -35.16 42.81 4.99
N SER A 429 -34.05 42.92 5.75
CA SER A 429 -33.55 44.08 6.52
C SER A 429 -34.16 44.51 7.87
N GLY A 430 -33.42 44.15 8.96
CA GLY A 430 -33.06 44.91 10.19
C GLY A 430 -34.19 45.39 11.12
N LYS A 431 -34.19 45.29 12.46
CA LYS A 431 -33.31 44.94 13.61
C LYS A 431 -34.32 44.49 14.71
N GLY A 432 -34.12 43.62 15.71
CA GLY A 432 -33.01 42.82 16.22
C GLY A 432 -33.44 42.07 17.51
N LYS A 433 -32.51 41.24 18.04
CA LYS A 433 -32.48 40.49 19.32
C LYS A 433 -33.38 39.24 19.45
N ALA A 434 -32.96 38.09 19.99
CA ALA A 434 -31.63 37.53 20.34
C ALA A 434 -31.81 36.05 20.73
N GLU A 435 -31.15 35.11 20.04
CA GLU A 435 -30.81 33.80 20.60
C GLU A 435 -29.40 33.44 20.12
N VAL A 436 -28.49 33.39 21.09
CA VAL A 436 -27.06 33.60 20.89
C VAL A 436 -26.42 32.28 20.46
N LYS A 437 -26.21 32.11 19.14
CA LYS A 437 -25.28 31.11 18.58
C LYS A 437 -23.96 31.26 19.31
N GLN A 438 -23.67 30.36 20.25
CA GLN A 438 -22.41 30.42 20.98
C GLN A 438 -21.28 30.36 19.96
N ALA A 439 -20.60 31.50 19.84
CA ALA A 439 -19.58 31.71 18.85
C ALA A 439 -18.46 30.70 19.08
N VAL A 440 -18.01 30.05 18.01
CA VAL A 440 -16.82 29.20 18.07
C VAL A 440 -15.68 30.06 18.61
N PRO A 441 -15.10 29.73 19.79
CA PRO A 441 -14.07 30.54 20.39
C PRO A 441 -12.82 30.51 19.53
N THR A 442 -12.05 31.59 19.51
CA THR A 442 -10.87 31.71 18.64
C THR A 442 -9.84 30.62 18.90
N PHE A 443 -9.73 30.18 20.15
CA PHE A 443 -8.84 29.10 20.57
C PHE A 443 -9.49 28.18 21.59
N HIS A 444 -9.03 26.93 21.63
CA HIS A 444 -9.36 25.91 22.62
C HIS A 444 -8.10 25.39 23.29
N ALA A 445 -8.10 25.25 24.62
CA ALA A 445 -7.00 24.61 25.34
C ALA A 445 -7.27 23.10 25.44
N VAL A 446 -6.37 22.30 24.86
CA VAL A 446 -6.48 20.84 24.80
C VAL A 446 -6.52 20.28 26.23
N LYS A 447 -7.55 19.52 26.56
CA LYS A 447 -7.65 18.85 27.88
C LYS A 447 -6.82 17.57 27.89
N LYS A 448 -6.52 17.04 29.09
CA LYS A 448 -5.79 15.76 29.25
C LYS A 448 -6.49 14.65 28.45
N ASN A 449 -5.73 13.94 27.61
CA ASN A 449 -6.18 12.86 26.70
C ASN A 449 -7.10 13.27 25.53
N GLN A 450 -7.27 14.56 25.22
CA GLN A 450 -7.96 14.97 23.98
C GLN A 450 -7.06 14.81 22.74
N THR A 451 -7.69 14.50 21.61
CA THR A 451 -7.03 14.44 20.29
C THR A 451 -7.56 15.53 19.36
N LEU A 452 -6.82 15.85 18.29
CA LEU A 452 -7.26 16.85 17.31
C LEU A 452 -8.59 16.48 16.64
N TYR A 453 -8.83 15.18 16.45
CA TYR A 453 -10.07 14.65 15.88
C TYR A 453 -11.27 14.82 16.82
N SER A 454 -11.08 14.66 18.13
CA SER A 454 -12.15 14.93 19.11
C SER A 454 -12.49 16.43 19.19
N ILE A 455 -11.47 17.30 19.12
CA ILE A 455 -11.67 18.76 19.14
C ILE A 455 -12.34 19.25 17.84
N ALA A 456 -11.96 18.69 16.68
CA ALA A 456 -12.60 19.02 15.40
C ALA A 456 -14.09 18.71 15.41
N ARG A 457 -14.47 17.55 15.97
CA ARG A 457 -15.87 17.12 16.06
C ARG A 457 -16.69 18.00 17.01
N GLU A 458 -16.09 18.43 18.12
CA GLU A 458 -16.74 19.24 19.16
C GLU A 458 -17.26 20.59 18.61
N TYR A 459 -16.51 21.22 17.71
CA TYR A 459 -16.89 22.51 17.09
C TYR A 459 -17.46 22.38 15.67
N ASN A 460 -17.83 21.15 15.27
CA ASN A 460 -18.33 20.83 13.92
C ASN A 460 -17.41 21.30 12.77
N LEU A 461 -16.10 21.14 12.94
CA LEU A 461 -15.05 21.45 11.95
C LEU A 461 -14.38 20.17 11.46
N SER A 462 -13.79 20.19 10.27
CA SER A 462 -13.00 19.05 9.80
C SER A 462 -11.60 19.04 10.45
N PRO A 463 -11.00 17.87 10.73
CA PRO A 463 -9.62 17.78 11.23
C PRO A 463 -8.61 18.51 10.34
N ASN A 464 -8.82 18.46 9.01
CA ASN A 464 -8.01 19.21 8.04
C ASN A 464 -8.19 20.73 8.14
N THR A 465 -9.37 21.21 8.55
CA THR A 465 -9.59 22.63 8.84
C THR A 465 -8.80 23.06 10.07
N LEU A 466 -8.82 22.27 11.15
CA LEU A 466 -8.04 22.59 12.36
C LEU A 466 -6.52 22.51 12.12
N LEU A 467 -6.05 21.57 11.31
CA LEU A 467 -4.64 21.50 10.91
C LEU A 467 -4.19 22.73 10.11
N LYS A 468 -5.06 23.27 9.25
CA LYS A 468 -4.77 24.50 8.49
C LYS A 468 -4.70 25.73 9.39
N LEU A 469 -5.60 25.82 10.37
CA LEU A 469 -5.61 26.91 11.36
C LEU A 469 -4.46 26.80 12.37
N ASN A 470 -3.88 25.60 12.51
CA ASN A 470 -2.77 25.30 13.41
C ASN A 470 -1.66 24.56 12.66
N PRO A 471 -1.01 25.22 11.69
CA PRO A 471 -0.05 24.58 10.80
C PRO A 471 1.19 24.01 11.52
N GLN A 472 1.39 24.36 12.80
CA GLN A 472 2.39 23.77 13.69
C GLN A 472 2.10 22.32 14.10
N LEU A 473 0.84 21.84 14.00
CA LEU A 473 0.41 20.50 14.41
C LEU A 473 0.58 19.46 13.29
N LYS A 474 1.76 19.41 12.67
CA LYS A 474 2.00 18.71 11.38
C LYS A 474 1.61 17.21 11.33
N ASN A 475 1.39 16.56 12.48
CA ASN A 475 0.98 15.14 12.58
C ASN A 475 -0.38 14.91 13.27
N GLY A 476 -1.18 15.95 13.52
CA GLY A 476 -2.50 15.83 14.14
C GLY A 476 -2.52 15.44 15.62
N LYS A 477 -1.34 15.30 16.24
CA LYS A 477 -1.18 15.06 17.68
C LYS A 477 -1.19 16.40 18.41
N VAL A 478 -1.83 16.41 19.59
CA VAL A 478 -2.03 17.59 20.42
C VAL A 478 -1.63 17.25 21.85
N LEU A 479 -1.02 18.19 22.56
CA LEU A 479 -0.56 17.97 23.93
C LEU A 479 -1.55 18.59 24.93
N SER A 480 -1.74 17.95 26.08
CA SER A 480 -2.57 18.50 27.16
C SER A 480 -2.07 19.88 27.56
N GLY A 481 -2.98 20.85 27.63
CA GLY A 481 -2.72 22.26 27.90
C GLY A 481 -2.41 23.10 26.65
N GLN A 482 -2.17 22.47 25.49
CA GLN A 482 -1.83 23.19 24.27
C GLN A 482 -3.03 23.97 23.71
N LYS A 483 -2.83 25.23 23.32
CA LYS A 483 -3.90 26.04 22.69
C LYS A 483 -3.96 25.81 21.18
N ILE A 484 -5.16 25.56 20.68
CA ILE A 484 -5.45 25.24 19.28
C ILE A 484 -6.51 26.19 18.75
N ARG A 485 -6.19 26.85 17.65
CA ARG A 485 -7.00 27.86 16.97
C ARG A 485 -8.16 27.23 16.21
N LEU A 486 -9.36 27.77 16.35
CA LEU A 486 -10.58 27.20 15.75
C LEU A 486 -11.21 28.08 14.68
N VAL A 487 -10.85 29.37 14.62
CA VAL A 487 -11.29 30.31 13.57
C VAL A 487 -10.13 31.18 13.06
N GLU A 488 -10.22 31.59 11.79
CA GLU A 488 -9.25 32.45 11.10
C GLU A 488 -9.36 33.91 11.55
N ASP A 489 -8.23 34.64 11.60
CA ASP A 489 -8.21 36.05 12.02
C ASP A 489 -8.90 36.93 10.98
N LYS A 490 -10.06 37.50 11.32
CA LYS A 490 -10.66 38.60 10.55
C LYS A 490 -9.98 39.91 10.95
N HIS A 491 -8.89 40.26 10.27
CA HIS A 491 -8.47 41.65 10.15
C HIS A 491 -8.36 42.02 8.68
N GLY A 492 -9.26 42.92 8.26
CA GLY A 492 -9.33 43.48 6.94
C GLY A 492 -8.37 44.66 6.75
N LYS A 493 -8.08 44.95 5.49
CA LYS A 493 -8.26 46.25 4.86
C LYS A 493 -8.01 46.08 3.36
N LYS A 494 -8.77 46.72 2.49
CA LYS A 494 -9.68 47.84 2.80
C LYS A 494 -11.13 47.47 2.60
#